data_AF-A0A2T6K6H1-F1
#
_entry.id   AF-A0A2T6K6H1-F1
#
_cell.length_a   1.000
_cell.length_b   1.000
_cell.length_c   1.000
_cell.angle_alpha   90.00
_cell.angle_beta   90.00
_cell.angle_gamma   90.00
#
_symmetry.space_group_name_H-M   'P 1'
#
loop_
_entity.id
_entity.type
_entity.pdbx_description
1 polymer ?
#
loop_
_entity_poly.entity_id
_entity_poly.type
_entity_poly.pdbx_seq_one_letter_code
_entity_poly.pdbx_strand_id
1 'polypeptide(L)'
;MKLKLLFLTILLCLIAGCSNAEKAVKNTSEDGYESIRKAAWEFIQEKGWSEPAEGNWQSAKVEKIIADENYEMLDTDNEGKEVAAVSFQDKENVVVGTPLILVDLNTNEVVGYMPSE
;
A
#
# COMPACT_ATOMS: atom_id res chain seq x y z
N MET A 1 12.29 50.32 -7.94
CA MET A 1 11.36 50.57 -9.08
C MET A 1 12.06 50.13 -10.35
N LYS A 2 11.38 49.27 -11.12
CA LYS A 2 11.62 48.96 -12.55
C LYS A 2 12.91 48.21 -12.92
N LEU A 3 12.77 46.91 -13.09
CA LEU A 3 13.37 46.24 -14.25
C LEU A 3 12.23 45.61 -15.06
N LYS A 4 11.85 46.30 -16.14
CA LYS A 4 11.00 45.78 -17.22
C LYS A 4 11.94 45.35 -18.34
N LEU A 5 11.69 44.18 -18.92
CA LEU A 5 11.66 43.83 -20.34
C LEU A 5 11.69 42.28 -20.38
N LEU A 6 10.59 41.58 -20.64
CA LEU A 6 9.85 41.45 -21.92
C LEU A 6 10.75 40.89 -23.02
N PHE A 7 10.44 39.67 -23.44
CA PHE A 7 10.71 38.96 -24.72
C PHE A 7 10.74 37.45 -24.37
N LEU A 8 10.17 36.49 -25.09
CA LEU A 8 9.35 36.45 -26.30
C LEU A 8 8.96 34.96 -26.41
N THR A 9 7.68 34.70 -26.59
CA THR A 9 7.11 33.60 -27.40
C THR A 9 7.57 32.15 -27.26
N ILE A 10 6.55 31.31 -27.07
CA ILE A 10 6.22 30.14 -27.90
C ILE A 10 7.27 29.04 -27.95
N LEU A 11 6.94 27.93 -27.31
CA LEU A 11 7.00 26.66 -28.00
C LEU A 11 5.78 25.80 -27.65
N LEU A 12 4.75 25.97 -28.47
CA LEU A 12 3.65 25.03 -28.62
C LEU A 12 4.21 23.85 -29.45
N CYS A 13 4.60 22.77 -28.80
CA CYS A 13 5.00 21.48 -29.38
C CYS A 13 5.00 20.47 -28.21
N LEU A 14 4.35 19.32 -28.20
CA LEU A 14 3.65 18.55 -29.20
C LEU A 14 2.61 17.72 -28.45
N ILE A 15 1.39 17.73 -28.96
CA ILE A 15 0.47 16.59 -28.86
C ILE A 15 1.21 15.37 -29.45
N ALA A 16 1.62 14.45 -28.57
CA ALA A 16 2.11 13.14 -28.96
C ALA A 16 1.52 12.08 -28.03
N GLY A 17 0.64 11.24 -28.60
CA GLY A 17 0.60 9.83 -28.25
C GLY A 17 -0.45 9.35 -27.26
N CYS A 18 -1.75 9.55 -27.49
CA CYS A 18 -2.73 8.53 -27.06
C CYS A 18 -2.88 7.49 -28.16
N SER A 19 -1.88 6.62 -28.29
CA SER A 19 -2.09 5.31 -28.89
C SER A 19 -1.32 4.30 -28.06
N ASN A 20 -2.04 3.64 -27.16
CA ASN A 20 -1.93 2.21 -26.98
C ASN A 20 -3.28 1.75 -26.41
N ALA A 21 -3.94 0.89 -27.17
CA ALA A 21 -4.98 0.05 -26.62
C ALA A 21 -4.31 -0.83 -25.57
N GLU A 22 -4.33 -0.37 -24.31
CA GLU A 22 -3.95 -1.19 -23.19
C GLU A 22 -4.99 -2.31 -23.11
N LYS A 23 -4.58 -3.50 -23.50
CA LYS A 23 -5.24 -4.72 -23.07
C LYS A 23 -5.37 -4.60 -21.57
N ALA A 24 -6.61 -4.50 -21.10
CA ALA A 24 -6.95 -4.56 -19.70
C ALA A 24 -6.43 -5.88 -19.11
N VAL A 25 -5.20 -5.84 -18.61
CA VAL A 25 -4.80 -6.70 -17.51
C VAL A 25 -5.65 -6.20 -16.35
N LYS A 26 -6.60 -7.03 -15.90
CA LYS A 26 -7.35 -6.77 -14.66
C LYS A 26 -6.35 -6.76 -13.50
N ASN A 27 -5.71 -5.63 -13.29
CA ASN A 27 -4.88 -5.37 -12.13
C ASN A 27 -5.80 -4.88 -11.00
N THR A 28 -5.59 -5.47 -9.85
CA THR A 28 -6.41 -5.54 -8.63
C THR A 28 -6.53 -4.23 -7.84
N SER A 29 -7.00 -3.12 -8.44
CA SER A 29 -7.11 -1.83 -7.74
C SER A 29 -8.42 -1.06 -7.97
N GLU A 30 -9.55 -1.76 -8.06
CA GLU A 30 -10.89 -1.13 -8.11
C GLU A 30 -11.57 -0.97 -6.74
N ASP A 31 -11.04 -1.59 -5.68
CA ASP A 31 -11.67 -1.60 -4.34
C ASP A 31 -11.26 -0.43 -3.43
N GLY A 32 -10.38 0.46 -3.89
CA GLY A 32 -9.97 1.66 -3.16
C GLY A 32 -8.88 1.44 -2.10
N TYR A 33 -8.33 0.24 -1.95
CA TYR A 33 -7.34 -0.07 -0.91
C TYR A 33 -5.88 -0.03 -1.38
N GLU A 34 -5.58 0.66 -2.48
CA GLU A 34 -4.22 0.75 -3.03
C GLU A 34 -3.20 1.28 -1.99
N SER A 35 -3.51 2.40 -1.34
CA SER A 35 -2.61 3.02 -0.34
C SER A 35 -2.40 2.12 0.87
N ILE A 36 -3.45 1.43 1.33
CA ILE A 36 -3.39 0.49 2.46
C ILE A 36 -2.47 -0.69 2.13
N ARG A 37 -2.61 -1.30 0.96
CA ARG A 37 -1.75 -2.40 0.51
C ARG A 37 -0.28 -1.98 0.42
N LYS A 38 -0.02 -0.77 -0.11
CA LYS A 38 1.34 -0.23 -0.22
C LYS A 38 1.96 0.02 1.16
N ALA A 39 1.23 0.66 2.07
CA ALA A 39 1.71 0.91 3.43
C ALA A 39 2.09 -0.39 4.16
N ALA A 40 1.24 -1.41 4.09
CA ALA A 40 1.53 -2.71 4.67
C ALA A 40 2.74 -3.40 4.02
N TRP A 41 2.87 -3.33 2.69
CA TRP A 41 4.01 -3.91 1.98
C TRP A 41 5.33 -3.22 2.31
N GLU A 42 5.34 -1.89 2.34
CA GLU A 42 6.51 -1.09 2.73
C GLU A 42 6.95 -1.45 4.15
N PHE A 43 6.01 -1.59 5.07
CA PHE A 43 6.30 -1.97 6.44
C PHE A 43 6.95 -3.36 6.56
N ILE A 44 6.44 -4.40 5.88
CA ILE A 44 7.07 -5.72 5.94
C ILE A 44 8.45 -5.74 5.25
N GLN A 45 8.67 -4.90 4.25
CA GLN A 45 9.99 -4.74 3.62
C GLN A 45 10.99 -4.10 4.58
N GLU A 46 10.59 -3.04 5.28
CA GLU A 46 11.43 -2.37 6.28
C GLU A 46 11.79 -3.28 7.45
N LYS A 47 10.86 -4.16 7.84
CA LYS A 47 11.07 -5.16 8.91
C LYS A 47 11.86 -6.39 8.45
N GLY A 48 12.06 -6.56 7.14
CA GLY A 48 12.70 -7.76 6.57
C GLY A 48 11.80 -9.00 6.60
N TRP A 49 10.49 -8.83 6.67
CA TRP A 49 9.47 -9.89 6.72
C TRP A 49 8.86 -10.24 5.36
N SER A 50 9.33 -9.62 4.28
CA SER A 50 8.79 -9.82 2.94
C SER A 50 9.35 -11.03 2.21
N GLU A 51 10.40 -11.67 2.72
CA GLU A 51 10.97 -12.87 2.11
C GLU A 51 9.95 -14.01 1.96
N PRO A 52 9.15 -14.38 2.99
CA PRO A 52 8.16 -15.45 2.84
C PRO A 52 6.99 -15.09 1.91
N ALA A 53 6.75 -13.80 1.62
CA ALA A 53 5.61 -13.38 0.83
C ALA A 53 5.76 -13.73 -0.67
N GLU A 54 4.69 -14.22 -1.27
CA GLU A 54 4.53 -14.42 -2.70
C GLU A 54 3.93 -13.17 -3.36
N GLY A 55 4.60 -12.70 -4.41
CA GLY A 55 4.15 -11.56 -5.20
C GLY A 55 4.61 -10.22 -4.63
N ASN A 56 3.68 -9.26 -4.56
CA ASN A 56 3.96 -7.89 -4.14
C ASN A 56 2.70 -7.28 -3.50
N TRP A 57 2.72 -5.98 -3.16
CA TRP A 57 1.57 -5.30 -2.57
C TRP A 57 0.24 -5.52 -3.29
N GLN A 58 0.22 -5.73 -4.62
CA GLN A 58 -0.99 -5.86 -5.43
C GLN A 58 -1.74 -7.18 -5.20
N SER A 59 -1.07 -8.22 -4.70
CA SER A 59 -1.69 -9.52 -4.38
C SER A 59 -2.30 -9.55 -2.98
N ALA A 60 -2.07 -8.51 -2.17
CA ALA A 60 -2.52 -8.47 -0.79
C ALA A 60 -4.05 -8.44 -0.67
N LYS A 61 -4.56 -9.23 0.26
CA LYS A 61 -5.98 -9.22 0.64
C LYS A 61 -6.17 -8.21 1.76
N VAL A 62 -7.28 -7.50 1.71
CA VAL A 62 -7.65 -6.48 2.70
C VAL A 62 -9.00 -6.84 3.28
N GLU A 63 -9.07 -6.96 4.60
CA GLU A 63 -10.29 -7.21 5.37
C GLU A 63 -10.44 -6.15 6.45
N LYS A 64 -11.67 -5.72 6.73
CA LYS A 64 -11.94 -4.79 7.83
C LYS A 64 -12.18 -5.57 9.11
N ILE A 65 -11.49 -5.21 10.17
CA ILE A 65 -11.60 -5.85 11.49
C ILE A 65 -11.63 -4.81 12.60
N ILE A 66 -11.92 -5.22 13.83
CA ILE A 66 -11.67 -4.42 15.02
C ILE A 66 -10.28 -4.79 15.55
N ALA A 67 -9.41 -3.81 15.76
CA ALA A 67 -8.12 -4.02 16.42
C ALA A 67 -8.35 -4.33 17.90
N ASP A 68 -7.88 -5.48 18.37
CA ASP A 68 -8.03 -5.92 19.76
C ASP A 68 -6.69 -6.39 20.35
N GLU A 69 -6.74 -6.97 21.56
CA GLU A 69 -5.56 -7.42 22.31
C GLU A 69 -4.81 -8.61 21.67
N ASN A 70 -5.34 -9.22 20.60
CA ASN A 70 -4.67 -10.33 19.91
C ASN A 70 -3.56 -9.84 18.96
N TYR A 71 -3.39 -8.53 18.81
CA TYR A 71 -2.42 -7.92 17.91
C TYR A 71 -1.33 -7.18 18.69
N GLU A 72 -0.11 -7.16 18.15
CA GLU A 72 0.95 -6.28 18.62
C GLU A 72 0.66 -4.85 18.12
N MET A 73 0.13 -4.02 19.02
CA MET A 73 -0.21 -2.63 18.71
C MET A 73 1.03 -1.73 18.73
N LEU A 74 1.27 -1.05 17.61
CA LEU A 74 2.26 0.02 17.49
C LEU A 74 1.68 1.38 17.91
N ASP A 75 0.39 1.54 17.70
CA ASP A 75 -0.38 2.70 18.14
C ASP A 75 -1.62 2.24 18.92
N THR A 76 -1.56 2.39 20.25
CA THR A 76 -2.63 1.99 21.16
C THR A 76 -3.88 2.86 21.03
N ASP A 77 -3.79 4.05 20.42
CA ASP A 77 -4.97 4.88 20.20
C ASP A 77 -5.94 4.21 19.20
N ASN A 78 -5.49 3.23 18.44
CA ASN A 78 -6.29 2.46 17.49
C ASN A 78 -6.89 1.17 18.06
N GLU A 79 -6.63 0.85 19.33
CA GLU A 79 -7.27 -0.28 20.00
C GLU A 79 -8.79 -0.07 20.11
N GLY A 80 -9.55 -1.12 19.79
CA GLY A 80 -11.00 -1.10 19.73
C GLY A 80 -11.61 -0.39 18.51
N LYS A 81 -10.79 0.09 17.56
CA LYS A 81 -11.27 0.77 16.33
C LYS A 81 -11.30 -0.18 15.12
N GLU A 82 -12.11 0.18 14.12
CA GLU A 82 -12.11 -0.49 12.81
C GLU A 82 -10.83 -0.13 12.05
N VAL A 83 -10.07 -1.15 11.63
CA VAL A 83 -8.83 -1.03 10.87
C VAL A 83 -8.86 -1.99 9.67
N ALA A 84 -7.94 -1.82 8.73
CA ALA A 84 -7.70 -2.78 7.66
C ALA A 84 -6.65 -3.81 8.10
N ALA A 85 -7.04 -5.08 8.12
CA ALA A 85 -6.14 -6.22 8.17
C ALA A 85 -5.67 -6.57 6.75
N VAL A 86 -4.36 -6.52 6.54
CA VAL A 86 -3.70 -6.81 5.26
C VAL A 86 -2.93 -8.12 5.39
N SER A 87 -3.26 -9.10 4.54
CA SER A 87 -2.55 -10.37 4.46
C SER A 87 -1.89 -10.56 3.09
N PHE A 88 -0.73 -11.19 3.12
CA PHE A 88 0.02 -11.59 1.93
C PHE A 88 0.01 -13.11 1.83
N GLN A 89 -0.07 -13.63 0.62
CA GLN A 89 0.07 -15.06 0.39
C GLN A 89 1.53 -15.44 0.63
N ASP A 90 1.77 -16.55 1.32
CA ASP A 90 3.11 -17.08 1.51
C ASP A 90 3.55 -17.96 0.35
N LYS A 91 4.86 -17.98 0.09
CA LYS A 91 5.49 -18.97 -0.79
C LYS A 91 5.31 -20.37 -0.20
N GLU A 92 5.33 -21.38 -1.07
CA GLU A 92 5.32 -22.77 -0.62
C GLU A 92 6.56 -23.11 0.23
N ASN A 93 6.37 -23.93 1.27
CA ASN A 93 7.42 -24.49 2.14
C ASN A 93 8.21 -23.47 2.99
N VAL A 94 7.60 -22.32 3.33
CA VAL A 94 8.15 -21.42 4.37
C VAL A 94 7.88 -21.98 5.77
N VAL A 95 8.84 -21.78 6.68
CA VAL A 95 8.71 -22.23 8.08
C VAL A 95 7.98 -21.19 8.92
N VAL A 96 8.23 -19.91 8.65
CA VAL A 96 7.57 -18.76 9.27
C VAL A 96 6.94 -17.96 8.14
N GLY A 97 5.63 -17.72 8.25
CA GLY A 97 4.85 -17.01 7.24
C GLY A 97 5.12 -15.50 7.19
N THR A 98 4.29 -14.80 6.42
CA THR A 98 4.23 -13.34 6.43
C THR A 98 3.26 -12.87 7.52
N PRO A 99 3.65 -11.93 8.39
CA PRO A 99 2.74 -11.37 9.39
C PRO A 99 1.50 -10.71 8.78
N LEU A 100 0.39 -10.74 9.51
CA LEU A 100 -0.79 -9.93 9.21
C LEU A 100 -0.53 -8.49 9.67
N ILE A 101 -0.81 -7.50 8.82
CA ILE A 101 -0.53 -6.08 9.13
C ILE A 101 -1.84 -5.32 9.34
N LEU A 102 -1.91 -4.49 10.39
CA LEU A 102 -3.04 -3.61 10.66
C LEU A 102 -2.73 -2.19 10.21
N VAL A 103 -3.65 -1.61 9.44
CA VAL A 103 -3.51 -0.27 8.86
C VAL A 103 -4.74 0.57 9.19
N ASP A 104 -4.54 1.79 9.67
CA ASP A 104 -5.64 2.74 9.89
C ASP A 104 -6.32 3.08 8.56
N LEU A 105 -7.65 3.00 8.53
CA LEU A 105 -8.45 3.19 7.32
C LEU A 105 -8.46 4.65 6.81
N ASN A 106 -8.11 5.62 7.65
CA ASN A 106 -8.17 7.04 7.33
C ASN A 106 -6.79 7.61 6.97
N THR A 107 -5.75 7.24 7.73
CA THR A 107 -4.39 7.75 7.57
C THR A 107 -3.53 6.86 6.69
N ASN A 108 -3.90 5.58 6.53
CA ASN A 108 -3.07 4.52 5.93
C ASN A 108 -1.77 4.23 6.70
N GLU A 109 -1.68 4.62 7.97
CA GLU A 109 -0.53 4.31 8.81
C GLU A 109 -0.65 2.89 9.38
N VAL A 110 0.49 2.20 9.53
CA VAL A 110 0.52 0.89 10.17
C VAL A 110 0.39 1.06 11.68
N VAL A 111 -0.65 0.49 12.25
CA VAL A 111 -1.02 0.65 13.67
C VAL A 111 -0.77 -0.60 14.51
N GLY A 112 -0.49 -1.73 13.87
CA GLY A 112 -0.17 -2.98 14.55
C GLY A 112 0.08 -4.13 13.57
N TYR A 113 0.36 -5.31 14.12
CA TYR A 113 0.52 -6.54 13.35
C TYR A 113 0.26 -7.78 14.20
N MET A 114 0.06 -8.93 13.56
CA MET A 114 0.08 -10.24 14.19
C MET A 114 1.21 -11.06 13.56
N PRO A 115 2.22 -11.48 14.34
CA PRO A 115 3.26 -12.38 13.84
C PRO A 115 2.65 -13.67 13.29
N SER A 116 3.25 -14.20 12.22
CA SER A 116 2.97 -15.57 11.79
C SER A 116 3.74 -16.56 12.65
N GLU A 117 3.16 -17.75 12.83
CA GLU A 117 3.85 -18.91 13.43
C GLU A 117 4.92 -19.50 12.50
#